data_AF-A0A425WQM3-F1
#
_entry.id   AF-A0A425WQM3-F1
#
_cell.length_a   1.000
_cell.length_b   1.000
_cell.length_c   1.000
_cell.angle_alpha   90.00
_cell.angle_beta   90.00
_cell.angle_gamma   90.00
#
_symmetry.space_group_name_H-M   'P 1'
#
loop_
_entity.id
_entity.type
_entity.pdbx_description
1 polymer ?
#
loop_
_entity_poly.entity_id
_entity_poly.type
_entity_poly.pdbx_seq_one_letter_code
_entity_poly.pdbx_strand_id
1 'polypeptide(L)'
;MGLTILGLYLHNVVFFSLFVPVGTPLALVPLLVLIELLSYSARAISLGLRLAANTLSGHLLMSILGNLVKTFMGISKITFIIGLLPIAGIFAIVILEFAISCIQAYVFAILTSSYLKDSLFLH
;
A
#
# COMPACT_ATOMS: atom_id res chain seq x y z
N MET A 1 4.96 -6.57 -12.25
CA MET A 1 4.99 -7.59 -13.32
C MET A 1 5.01 -6.98 -14.72
N GLY A 2 4.12 -6.04 -15.09
CA GLY A 2 4.16 -5.42 -16.42
C GLY A 2 5.41 -4.55 -16.71
N LEU A 3 5.87 -3.78 -15.72
CA LEU A 3 7.02 -2.88 -15.90
C LEU A 3 8.38 -3.62 -15.92
N THR A 4 8.49 -4.77 -15.23
CA THR A 4 9.68 -5.63 -15.27
C THR A 4 9.85 -6.30 -16.63
N ILE A 5 8.73 -6.65 -17.29
CA ILE A 5 8.73 -7.15 -18.67
C ILE A 5 9.01 -6.00 -19.65
N LEU A 6 8.46 -4.81 -19.41
CA LEU A 6 8.70 -3.62 -20.24
C LEU A 6 10.17 -3.15 -20.18
N GLY A 7 10.81 -3.18 -19.00
CA GLY A 7 12.23 -2.85 -18.83
C GLY A 7 13.19 -3.88 -19.47
N LEU A 8 12.82 -5.17 -19.43
CA LEU A 8 13.52 -6.23 -20.17
C LEU A 8 13.35 -6.09 -21.70
N TYR A 9 12.15 -5.69 -22.15
CA TYR A 9 11.81 -5.59 -23.57
C TYR A 9 12.38 -4.33 -24.24
N LEU A 10 12.45 -3.19 -23.54
CA LEU A 10 12.95 -1.94 -24.11
C LEU A 10 14.48 -1.82 -24.12
N HIS A 11 15.20 -2.48 -23.19
CA HIS A 11 16.64 -2.21 -23.02
C HIS A 11 17.55 -3.45 -22.91
N ASN A 12 17.09 -4.60 -23.45
CA ASN A 12 17.78 -5.89 -23.67
C ASN A 12 19.08 -6.14 -22.88
N VAL A 13 20.16 -5.42 -23.19
CA VAL A 13 21.50 -5.61 -22.62
C VAL A 13 22.22 -4.29 -22.24
N VAL A 14 21.60 -3.13 -22.50
CA VAL A 14 22.17 -1.79 -22.19
C VAL A 14 21.65 -1.28 -20.83
N PHE A 15 20.77 -2.03 -20.16
CA PHE A 15 20.34 -1.73 -18.78
C PHE A 15 21.49 -1.86 -17.77
N PHE A 16 22.58 -2.55 -18.15
CA PHE A 16 23.82 -2.63 -17.37
C PHE A 16 24.69 -1.37 -17.42
N SER A 17 24.48 -0.47 -18.37
CA SER A 17 25.18 0.83 -18.40
C SER A 17 24.50 1.89 -17.51
N LEU A 18 23.26 1.61 -17.07
CA LEU A 18 22.41 2.52 -16.30
C LEU A 18 22.77 2.56 -14.80
N PHE A 19 23.47 1.52 -14.33
CA PHE A 19 23.83 1.35 -12.92
C PHE A 19 25.29 1.71 -12.61
N VAL A 20 26.01 2.27 -13.57
CA VAL A 20 27.40 2.69 -13.42
C VAL A 20 27.45 4.20 -13.41
N PRO A 21 27.35 4.87 -12.24
CA PRO A 21 28.03 6.14 -12.09
C PRO A 21 29.51 5.93 -12.44
N VAL A 22 30.12 6.92 -13.10
CA VAL A 22 31.51 6.90 -13.53
C VAL A 22 32.40 6.60 -12.31
N GLY A 23 32.79 5.33 -12.09
CA GLY A 23 33.61 4.91 -10.94
C GLY A 23 33.17 3.66 -10.15
N THR A 24 31.99 3.08 -10.35
CA THR A 24 31.61 1.84 -9.61
C THR A 24 32.17 0.57 -10.26
N PRO A 25 32.74 -0.38 -9.48
CA PRO A 25 33.28 -1.63 -10.00
C PRO A 25 32.18 -2.46 -10.67
N LEU A 26 32.43 -2.88 -11.92
CA LEU A 26 31.50 -3.58 -12.80
C LEU A 26 30.86 -4.85 -12.19
N ALA A 27 31.50 -5.44 -11.18
CA ALA A 27 31.02 -6.62 -10.47
C ALA A 27 29.82 -6.36 -9.54
N LEU A 28 29.60 -5.13 -9.06
CA LEU A 28 28.55 -4.81 -8.08
C LEU A 28 27.22 -4.37 -8.74
N VAL A 29 27.28 -4.00 -10.01
CA VAL A 29 26.15 -3.58 -10.85
C VAL A 29 25.01 -4.62 -10.92
N PRO A 30 25.25 -5.92 -11.18
CA PRO A 30 24.17 -6.91 -11.23
C PRO A 30 23.48 -7.09 -9.89
N LEU A 31 24.23 -6.99 -8.78
CA LEU A 31 23.68 -7.08 -7.44
C LEU A 31 22.72 -5.92 -7.18
N LEU A 32 23.10 -4.70 -7.53
CA LEU A 32 22.30 -3.51 -7.25
C LEU A 32 20.99 -3.47 -8.04
N VAL A 33 21.02 -3.90 -9.32
CA VAL A 33 19.81 -4.11 -10.14
C VAL A 33 18.85 -5.10 -9.47
N LEU A 34 19.36 -6.21 -8.95
CA LEU A 34 18.56 -7.25 -8.30
C LEU A 34 17.85 -6.69 -7.04
N ILE A 35 18.58 -5.92 -6.22
CA ILE A 35 18.04 -5.36 -4.97
C ILE A 35 16.98 -4.29 -5.28
N GLU A 36 17.20 -3.45 -6.30
CA GLU A 36 16.23 -2.42 -6.73
C GLU A 36 14.91 -3.06 -7.22
N LEU A 37 15.01 -4.13 -8.01
CA LEU A 37 13.84 -4.86 -8.53
C LEU A 37 13.06 -5.58 -7.43
N LEU A 38 13.77 -6.13 -6.43
CA LEU A 38 13.18 -6.69 -5.22
C LEU A 38 12.47 -5.60 -4.41
N SER A 39 13.11 -4.44 -4.21
CA SER A 39 12.56 -3.29 -3.46
C SER A 39 11.27 -2.76 -4.11
N TYR A 40 11.26 -2.64 -5.44
CA TYR A 40 10.06 -2.21 -6.19
C TYR A 40 8.90 -3.19 -6.01
N SER A 41 9.17 -4.50 -6.17
CA SER A 41 8.16 -5.55 -6.01
C SER A 41 7.64 -5.61 -4.57
N ALA A 42 8.55 -5.55 -3.59
CA ALA A 42 8.22 -5.53 -2.17
C ALA A 42 7.36 -4.31 -1.80
N ARG A 43 7.60 -3.15 -2.42
CA ARG A 43 6.79 -1.95 -2.17
C ARG A 43 5.35 -2.07 -2.68
N ALA A 44 5.16 -2.61 -3.89
CA ALA A 44 3.83 -2.86 -4.43
C ALA A 44 3.05 -3.86 -3.56
N ILE A 45 3.72 -4.94 -3.14
CA ILE A 45 3.14 -5.95 -2.24
C ILE A 45 2.83 -5.33 -0.86
N SER A 46 3.75 -4.55 -0.30
CA SER A 46 3.57 -3.89 1.01
C SER A 46 2.36 -2.96 1.03
N LEU A 47 2.12 -2.21 -0.05
CA LEU A 47 0.96 -1.35 -0.16
C LEU A 47 -0.35 -2.16 -0.18
N GLY A 48 -0.42 -3.20 -1.01
CA GLY A 48 -1.59 -4.08 -1.09
C GLY A 48 -1.87 -4.77 0.24
N LEU A 49 -0.82 -5.29 0.89
CA LEU A 49 -0.90 -5.91 2.22
C LEU A 49 -1.39 -4.91 3.27
N ARG A 50 -0.90 -3.66 3.24
CA ARG A 50 -1.32 -2.62 4.19
C ARG A 50 -2.79 -2.25 4.02
N LEU A 51 -3.28 -2.14 2.79
CA LEU A 51 -4.69 -1.89 2.53
C LEU A 51 -5.54 -3.09 3.00
N ALA A 52 -5.14 -4.32 2.63
CA ALA A 52 -5.83 -5.53 3.03
C ALA A 52 -5.88 -5.68 4.56
N ALA A 53 -4.76 -5.47 5.25
CA ALA A 53 -4.68 -5.53 6.70
C ALA A 53 -5.58 -4.49 7.39
N ASN A 54 -5.59 -3.25 6.90
CA ASN A 54 -6.49 -2.22 7.42
C ASN A 54 -7.95 -2.63 7.22
N THR A 55 -8.37 -2.94 5.98
CA THR A 55 -9.78 -3.33 5.73
C THR A 55 -10.22 -4.59 6.46
N LEU A 56 -9.32 -5.57 6.65
CA LEU A 56 -9.61 -6.79 7.40
C LEU A 56 -9.76 -6.48 8.90
N SER A 57 -8.85 -5.67 9.46
CA SER A 57 -8.89 -5.24 10.85
C SER A 57 -10.14 -4.39 11.14
N GLY A 58 -10.45 -3.42 10.28
CA GLY A 58 -11.65 -2.59 10.36
C GLY A 58 -12.93 -3.43 10.28
N HIS A 59 -13.00 -4.39 9.36
CA HIS A 59 -14.15 -5.29 9.26
C HIS A 59 -14.31 -6.18 10.51
N LEU A 60 -13.22 -6.72 11.05
CA LEU A 60 -13.23 -7.48 12.30
C LEU A 60 -13.68 -6.61 13.48
N LEU A 61 -13.12 -5.40 13.60
CA LEU A 61 -13.46 -4.42 14.63
C LEU A 61 -14.95 -4.06 14.55
N MET A 62 -15.48 -3.80 13.36
CA MET A 62 -16.88 -3.47 13.16
C MET A 62 -17.81 -4.64 13.49
N SER A 63 -17.42 -5.88 13.21
CA SER A 63 -18.17 -7.07 13.62
C SER A 63 -18.21 -7.25 15.15
N ILE A 64 -17.07 -7.03 15.83
CA ILE A 64 -16.98 -7.13 17.30
C ILE A 64 -17.78 -6.01 17.97
N LEU A 65 -17.58 -4.75 17.56
CA LEU A 65 -18.31 -3.61 18.11
C LEU A 65 -19.80 -3.67 17.78
N GLY A 66 -20.17 -4.13 16.58
CA GLY A 66 -21.57 -4.32 16.19
C GLY A 66 -22.29 -5.35 17.06
N ASN A 67 -21.64 -6.49 17.36
CA ASN A 67 -22.19 -7.49 18.27
C ASN A 67 -22.28 -6.99 19.72
N LEU A 68 -21.28 -6.22 20.18
CA LEU A 68 -21.31 -5.57 21.50
C LEU A 68 -22.48 -4.59 21.61
N VAL A 69 -22.63 -3.69 20.63
CA VAL A 69 -23.72 -2.70 20.61
C VAL A 69 -25.09 -3.37 20.55
N LYS A 70 -25.25 -4.41 19.71
CA LYS A 70 -26.50 -5.18 19.61
C LYS A 70 -26.87 -5.82 20.94
N THR A 71 -25.90 -6.39 21.64
CA THR A 71 -26.10 -6.99 22.97
C THR A 71 -26.47 -5.92 23.99
N PHE A 72 -25.78 -4.78 23.98
CA PHE A 72 -26.01 -3.66 24.89
C PHE A 72 -27.41 -3.05 24.71
N MET A 73 -27.83 -2.81 23.46
CA MET A 73 -29.16 -2.27 23.13
C MET A 73 -30.32 -3.20 23.50
N GLY A 74 -30.06 -4.51 23.65
CA GLY A 74 -31.06 -5.50 24.07
C GLY A 74 -31.39 -5.52 25.56
N ILE A 75 -30.58 -4.88 26.42
CA ILE A 75 -30.69 -4.98 27.89
C ILE A 75 -31.81 -4.08 28.43
N SER A 76 -31.97 -2.86 27.91
CA SER A 76 -33.01 -1.93 28.39
C SER A 76 -33.35 -0.84 27.35
N LYS A 77 -34.52 -0.21 27.47
CA LYS A 77 -34.95 0.90 26.59
C LYS A 77 -34.04 2.14 26.71
N ILE A 78 -33.41 2.36 27.88
CA ILE A 78 -32.45 3.46 28.08
C ILE A 78 -31.15 3.16 27.33
N THR A 79 -30.71 1.91 27.39
CA THR A 79 -29.50 1.45 26.70
C THR A 79 -29.63 1.48 25.17
N PHE A 80 -30.85 1.39 24.64
CA PHE A 80 -31.14 1.58 23.21
C PHE A 80 -30.75 2.99 22.72
N ILE A 81 -31.09 4.04 23.49
CA ILE A 81 -30.76 5.43 23.13
C ILE A 81 -29.25 5.67 23.22
N ILE A 82 -28.61 5.16 24.28
CA ILE A 82 -27.16 5.29 24.49
C ILE A 82 -26.38 4.50 23.43
N GLY A 83 -26.93 3.38 22.95
CA GLY A 83 -26.35 2.54 21.89
C GLY A 83 -26.24 3.23 20.52
N LEU A 84 -26.90 4.36 20.30
CA LEU A 84 -26.77 5.14 19.07
C LEU A 84 -25.40 5.84 18.97
N LEU A 85 -24.78 6.19 20.10
CA LEU A 85 -23.48 6.86 20.16
C LEU A 85 -22.33 6.00 19.59
N PRO A 86 -22.15 4.72 19.98
CA PRO A 86 -21.12 3.87 19.39
C PRO A 86 -21.32 3.56 17.90
N ILE A 87 -22.55 3.62 17.37
CA ILE A 87 -22.81 3.50 15.93
C ILE A 87 -22.18 4.68 15.17
N ALA A 88 -22.28 5.90 15.69
CA ALA A 88 -21.62 7.06 15.11
C ALA A 88 -20.08 6.93 15.13
N GLY A 89 -19.53 6.34 16.20
CA GLY A 89 -18.10 6.03 16.29
C GLY A 89 -17.62 5.04 15.23
N ILE A 90 -18.39 3.96 15.00
CA ILE A 90 -18.12 2.98 13.94
C ILE A 90 -18.13 3.67 12.56
N PHE A 91 -19.12 4.52 12.29
CA PHE A 91 -19.21 5.26 11.03
C PHE A 91 -18.00 6.18 10.81
N ALA A 92 -17.52 6.86 11.86
CA ALA A 92 -16.33 7.70 11.79
C ALA A 92 -15.05 6.89 11.44
N ILE A 93 -14.91 5.68 12.00
CA ILE A 93 -13.77 4.79 11.70
C ILE A 93 -13.76 4.36 10.23
N VAL A 94 -14.92 4.01 9.67
CA VAL A 94 -15.02 3.62 8.25
C VAL A 94 -14.59 4.76 7.32
N ILE A 95 -15.01 5.99 7.61
CA ILE A 95 -14.58 7.16 6.84
C ILE A 95 -13.06 7.35 6.93
N LEU A 96 -12.49 7.18 8.12
CA LEU A 96 -11.05 7.28 8.33
C LEU A 96 -10.28 6.22 7.54
N GLU A 97 -10.72 4.96 7.54
CA GLU A 97 -10.10 3.89 6.76
C GLU A 97 -10.13 4.16 5.26
N PHE A 98 -11.27 4.68 4.77
CA PHE A 98 -11.39 5.08 3.36
C PHE A 98 -10.41 6.22 3.00
N ALA A 99 -10.28 7.24 3.86
CA ALA A 99 -9.34 8.33 3.65
C ALA A 99 -7.88 7.83 3.58
N ILE A 100 -7.50 6.91 4.48
CA ILE A 100 -6.16 6.30 4.49
C ILE A 100 -5.91 5.51 3.19
N SER A 101 -6.92 4.79 2.69
CA SER A 101 -6.84 4.07 1.41
C SER A 101 -6.53 5.00 0.22
N CYS A 102 -7.21 6.16 0.15
CA CYS A 102 -6.95 7.15 -0.89
C CYS A 102 -5.51 7.69 -0.83
N ILE A 103 -5.01 8.00 0.37
CA ILE A 103 -3.64 8.49 0.56
C ILE A 103 -2.62 7.42 0.14
N GLN A 104 -2.87 6.14 0.46
CA GLN A 104 -1.99 5.05 0.03
C GLN A 104 -1.91 4.90 -1.48
N ALA A 105 -3.05 4.96 -2.17
CA ALA A 105 -3.09 4.89 -3.62
C ALA A 105 -2.31 6.05 -4.27
N TYR A 106 -2.44 7.25 -3.71
CA TYR A 106 -1.69 8.44 -4.15
C TYR A 106 -0.17 8.27 -3.98
N VAL A 107 0.28 7.84 -2.79
CA VAL A 107 1.71 7.63 -2.52
C VAL A 107 2.32 6.56 -3.44
N PHE A 108 1.53 5.56 -3.82
CA PHE A 108 1.99 4.57 -4.80
C PHE A 108 2.15 5.15 -6.20
N ALA A 109 1.15 5.90 -6.68
CA ALA A 109 1.19 6.52 -8.00
C ALA A 109 2.38 7.48 -8.15
N ILE A 110 2.65 8.30 -7.12
CA ILE A 110 3.78 9.25 -7.17
C ILE A 110 5.13 8.53 -7.16
N LEU A 111 5.29 7.48 -6.34
CA LEU A 111 6.54 6.72 -6.32
C LEU A 111 6.76 6.01 -7.65
N THR A 112 5.75 5.31 -8.17
CA THR A 112 5.84 4.63 -9.47
C THR A 112 6.17 5.62 -10.59
N SER A 113 5.58 6.81 -10.60
CA SER A 113 5.91 7.86 -11.58
C SER A 113 7.36 8.35 -11.45
N SER A 114 7.87 8.52 -10.22
CA SER A 114 9.27 8.89 -9.97
C SER A 114 10.24 7.82 -10.48
N TYR A 115 9.99 6.55 -10.15
CA TYR A 115 10.83 5.43 -10.63
C TYR A 115 10.78 5.28 -12.15
N LEU A 116 9.61 5.49 -12.76
CA LEU A 116 9.46 5.49 -14.21
C LEU A 116 10.30 6.60 -14.85
N LYS A 117 10.28 7.80 -14.30
CA LYS A 117 11.10 8.93 -14.79
C LYS A 117 12.60 8.64 -14.65
N ASP A 118 13.05 8.14 -13.50
CA ASP A 118 14.46 7.76 -13.29
C ASP A 118 14.90 6.63 -14.22
N SER A 119 13.99 5.71 -14.56
CA SER A 119 14.30 4.63 -15.52
C SER A 119 14.32 5.07 -16.99
N LEU A 120 13.62 6.16 -17.33
CA LEU A 120 13.42 6.61 -18.72
C LEU A 120 14.38 7.75 -19.11
N PHE A 121 14.65 8.68 -18.19
CA PHE A 121 15.61 9.76 -18.37
C PHE A 121 16.93 9.39 -17.70
N LEU A 122 17.82 8.83 -18.51
CA LEU A 122 19.18 8.51 -18.16
C LEU A 122 19.94 9.77 -17.73
N HIS A 123 20.45 9.77 -16.51
CA HIS A 123 21.57 10.62 -16.09
C HIS A 123 22.69 9.74 -15.58
#